data_AF-A0A1V0USI9-F1
#
_entry.id   AF-A0A1V0USI9-F1
#
_cell.length_a   1.000
_cell.length_b   1.000
_cell.length_c   1.000
_cell.angle_alpha   90.00
_cell.angle_beta   90.00
_cell.angle_gamma   90.00
#
_symmetry.space_group_name_H-M   'P 1'
#
loop_
_entity.id
_entity.type
_entity.pdbx_description
1 polymer ?
#
loop_
_entity_poly.entity_id
_entity_poly.type
_entity_poly.pdbx_seq_one_letter_code
_entity_poly.pdbx_strand_id
1 'polypeptide(L)'
;MKNTKGILLVIALTLVLLISSYVQFNYIQQLAESSGLPAKFKDYTDHFHFIIFIISFLFQIIILFFLIGYEVFLLYFTVYFFYKRMHYLKVYIQPVLLSNLITLILNLGINLLISPYIYDIQTLKQYALFSPVNYLIKPFMLCYFLSKKNIFPNTVLDWIKVGMVYVLFTYIPSILLLLIF
;
A
#
# COMPACT_ATOMS: atom_id res chain seq x y z
N MET A 1 -6.65 28.02 2.46
CA MET A 1 -6.05 26.95 3.30
C MET A 1 -6.56 25.51 3.05
N LYS A 2 -7.51 25.23 2.13
CA LYS A 2 -7.95 23.83 1.85
C LYS A 2 -6.98 23.02 0.96
N ASN A 3 -6.28 23.66 0.02
CA ASN A 3 -5.36 22.96 -0.91
C ASN A 3 -4.02 22.54 -0.27
N THR A 4 -3.52 23.28 0.72
CA THR A 4 -2.23 22.99 1.36
C THR A 4 -2.22 21.64 2.07
N LYS A 5 -3.34 21.24 2.70
CA LYS A 5 -3.45 19.95 3.38
C LYS A 5 -3.33 18.74 2.43
N GLY A 6 -3.88 18.84 1.22
CA GLY A 6 -3.78 17.77 0.22
C GLY A 6 -2.37 17.62 -0.32
N ILE A 7 -1.70 18.75 -0.62
CA ILE A 7 -0.32 18.77 -1.09
C ILE A 7 0.63 18.18 -0.04
N LEU A 8 0.48 18.57 1.23
CA LEU A 8 1.28 18.03 2.34
C LEU A 8 1.12 16.51 2.49
N LEU A 9 -0.09 15.97 2.30
CA LEU A 9 -0.31 14.52 2.32
C LEU A 9 0.42 13.80 1.19
N VAL A 10 0.40 14.34 -0.03
CA VAL A 10 1.12 13.76 -1.16
C VAL A 10 2.63 13.81 -0.94
N ILE A 11 3.15 14.92 -0.39
CA ILE A 11 4.56 15.04 -0.05
C ILE A 11 4.95 14.01 1.02
N ALA A 12 4.19 13.93 2.12
CA ALA A 12 4.45 12.96 3.19
C ALA A 12 4.43 11.52 2.67
N LEU A 13 3.46 11.21 1.82
CA LEU A 13 3.29 9.88 1.25
C LEU A 13 4.43 9.53 0.28
N THR A 14 4.89 10.49 -0.52
CA THR A 14 6.07 10.32 -1.40
C THR A 14 7.35 10.12 -0.58
N LEU A 15 7.54 10.89 0.50
CA LEU A 15 8.71 10.77 1.38
C LEU A 15 8.75 9.42 2.10
N VAL A 16 7.62 8.98 2.66
CA VAL A 16 7.51 7.66 3.30
C VAL A 16 7.74 6.55 2.29
N LEU A 17 7.21 6.69 1.06
CA LEU A 17 7.48 5.74 -0.02
C LEU A 17 8.97 5.67 -0.32
N LEU A 18 9.66 6.80 -0.46
CA LEU A 18 11.10 6.85 -0.73
C LEU A 18 11.90 6.11 0.34
N ILE A 19 11.60 6.36 1.61
CA ILE A 19 12.24 5.66 2.74
C ILE A 19 11.94 4.16 2.68
N SER A 20 10.69 3.79 2.40
CA SER A 20 10.27 2.39 2.26
C SER A 20 10.99 1.69 1.12
N SER A 21 11.09 2.32 -0.05
CA SER A 21 11.84 1.79 -1.20
C SER A 21 13.30 1.57 -0.84
N TYR A 22 13.91 2.49 -0.10
CA TYR A 22 15.32 2.42 0.27
C TYR A 22 15.58 1.25 1.23
N VAL A 23 14.76 1.10 2.26
CA VAL A 23 14.84 -0.02 3.20
C VAL A 23 14.65 -1.35 2.49
N GLN A 24 13.63 -1.45 1.63
CA GLN A 24 13.36 -2.67 0.85
C GLN A 24 14.50 -3.01 -0.11
N PHE A 25 15.07 -2.01 -0.78
CA PHE A 25 16.15 -2.21 -1.74
C PHE A 25 17.41 -2.77 -1.06
N ASN A 26 17.83 -2.17 0.05
CA ASN A 26 18.98 -2.65 0.82
C ASN A 26 18.75 -4.06 1.38
N TYR A 27 17.53 -4.34 1.83
CA TYR A 27 17.18 -5.66 2.33
C TYR A 27 17.23 -6.74 1.23
N ILE A 28 16.68 -6.45 0.04
CA ILE A 28 16.73 -7.36 -1.11
C ILE A 28 18.18 -7.63 -1.52
N GLN A 29 19.06 -6.62 -1.46
CA GLN A 29 20.49 -6.82 -1.72
C GLN A 29 21.12 -7.76 -0.68
N GLN A 30 20.85 -7.58 0.61
CA GLN A 30 21.35 -8.48 1.66
C GLN A 30 20.85 -9.92 1.48
N LEU A 31 19.58 -10.10 1.12
CA LEU A 31 19.01 -11.42 0.85
C LEU A 31 19.61 -12.05 -0.42
N ALA A 32 19.95 -11.22 -1.39
CA ALA A 32 20.61 -11.69 -2.61
C ALA A 32 22.04 -12.18 -2.34
N GLU A 33 22.74 -11.56 -1.39
CA GLU A 33 24.07 -11.98 -0.95
C GLU A 33 24.05 -13.33 -0.22
N SER A 34 22.99 -13.64 0.52
CA SER A 34 22.86 -14.89 1.29
C SER A 34 22.31 -16.08 0.48
N SER A 35 21.61 -15.83 -0.64
CA SER A 35 20.88 -16.84 -1.40
C SER A 35 21.65 -17.47 -2.57
N GLY A 36 22.94 -17.16 -2.74
CA GLY A 36 23.77 -17.76 -3.79
C GLY A 36 23.45 -17.29 -5.21
N LEU A 37 22.89 -16.07 -5.36
CA LEU A 37 22.68 -15.45 -6.67
C LEU A 37 24.01 -15.32 -7.44
N PRO A 38 23.99 -15.39 -8.79
CA PRO A 38 25.20 -15.37 -9.59
C PRO A 38 26.04 -14.12 -9.30
N ALA A 39 27.35 -14.26 -9.10
CA ALA A 39 28.27 -13.14 -8.82
C ALA A 39 28.14 -11.97 -9.82
N LYS A 40 27.76 -12.24 -11.07
CA LYS A 40 27.47 -11.22 -12.09
C LYS A 40 26.28 -10.31 -11.74
N PHE A 41 25.26 -10.83 -11.04
CA PHE A 41 24.12 -10.02 -10.60
C PHE A 41 24.54 -9.06 -9.49
N LYS A 42 25.44 -9.51 -8.60
CA LYS A 42 26.04 -8.68 -7.54
C LYS A 42 26.84 -7.51 -8.10
N ASP A 43 27.76 -7.78 -9.02
CA ASP A 43 28.58 -6.71 -9.64
C ASP A 43 27.71 -5.66 -10.35
N TYR A 44 26.62 -6.08 -10.99
CA TYR A 44 25.65 -5.16 -11.59
C TYR A 44 24.88 -4.34 -10.55
N THR A 45 24.42 -4.95 -9.45
CA THR A 45 23.68 -4.24 -8.40
C THR A 45 24.56 -3.30 -7.58
N ASP A 46 25.84 -3.59 -7.42
CA ASP A 46 26.78 -2.73 -6.69
C ASP A 46 27.20 -1.53 -7.54
N HIS A 47 27.45 -1.75 -8.84
CA HIS A 47 27.88 -0.67 -9.75
C HIS A 47 26.73 0.27 -10.15
N PHE A 48 25.51 -0.25 -10.27
CA PHE A 48 24.32 0.52 -10.67
C PHE A 48 23.30 0.71 -9.53
N HIS A 49 23.71 0.50 -8.28
CA HIS A 49 22.85 0.56 -7.07
C HIS A 49 21.89 1.76 -7.10
N PHE A 50 22.44 2.96 -7.28
CA PHE A 50 21.68 4.20 -7.27
C PHE A 50 20.70 4.33 -8.45
N ILE A 51 21.08 3.87 -9.64
CA ILE A 51 20.24 3.94 -10.84
C ILE A 51 19.06 2.96 -10.71
N ILE A 52 19.32 1.73 -10.25
CA ILE A 52 18.28 0.72 -10.02
C ILE A 52 17.31 1.20 -8.94
N PHE A 53 17.83 1.81 -7.87
CA PHE A 53 17.01 2.41 -6.82
C PHE A 53 16.08 3.50 -7.37
N ILE A 54 16.59 4.46 -8.16
CA ILE A 54 15.78 5.52 -8.77
C ILE A 54 14.68 4.94 -9.65
N ILE A 55 15.02 4.00 -10.53
CA ILE A 55 14.05 3.37 -11.44
C ILE A 55 12.96 2.66 -10.64
N SER A 56 13.34 1.90 -9.61
CA SER A 56 12.41 1.18 -8.74
C SER A 56 11.47 2.15 -8.01
N PHE A 57 12.02 3.25 -7.48
CA PHE A 57 11.23 4.29 -6.83
C PHE A 57 10.23 4.96 -7.79
N LEU A 58 10.63 5.27 -9.03
CA LEU A 58 9.74 5.82 -10.05
C LEU A 58 8.59 4.86 -10.38
N PHE A 59 8.87 3.57 -10.55
CA PHE A 59 7.82 2.56 -10.74
C PHE A 59 6.88 2.48 -9.54
N GLN A 60 7.40 2.52 -8.31
CA GLN A 60 6.57 2.51 -7.11
C GLN A 60 5.65 3.73 -7.02
N ILE A 61 6.13 4.93 -7.38
CA ILE A 61 5.30 6.13 -7.48
C ILE A 61 4.15 5.93 -8.47
N ILE A 62 4.45 5.42 -9.67
CA ILE A 62 3.44 5.19 -10.71
C ILE A 62 2.37 4.22 -10.21
N ILE A 63 2.79 3.08 -9.66
CA ILE A 63 1.89 2.06 -9.09
C ILE A 63 0.99 2.68 -8.02
N LEU A 64 1.57 3.48 -7.14
CA LEU A 64 0.84 4.15 -6.06
C LEU A 64 -0.23 5.12 -6.59
N PHE A 65 0.05 5.90 -7.63
CA PHE A 65 -0.95 6.78 -8.24
C PHE A 65 -2.10 5.98 -8.87
N PHE A 66 -1.79 4.90 -9.59
CA PHE A 66 -2.82 4.00 -10.12
C PHE A 66 -3.65 3.36 -9.01
N LEU A 67 -3.01 2.91 -7.92
CA LEU A 67 -3.68 2.33 -6.76
C LEU A 67 -4.64 3.33 -6.11
N ILE A 68 -4.19 4.56 -5.86
CA ILE A 68 -5.04 5.62 -5.30
C ILE A 68 -6.24 5.89 -6.20
N GLY A 69 -6.02 5.99 -7.52
CA GLY A 69 -7.09 6.17 -8.49
C GLY A 69 -8.11 5.03 -8.43
N TYR A 70 -7.63 3.80 -8.49
CA TYR A 70 -8.45 2.59 -8.39
C TYR A 70 -9.27 2.55 -7.11
N GLU A 71 -8.65 2.80 -5.95
CA GLU A 71 -9.34 2.78 -4.66
C GLU A 71 -10.43 3.84 -4.56
N VAL A 72 -10.16 5.06 -5.05
CA VAL A 72 -11.16 6.14 -5.10
C VAL A 72 -12.35 5.73 -5.95
N PHE A 73 -12.12 5.14 -7.13
CA PHE A 73 -13.20 4.65 -7.99
C PHE A 73 -13.98 3.51 -7.33
N LEU A 74 -13.28 2.51 -6.78
CA LEU A 74 -13.89 1.36 -6.11
C LEU A 74 -14.81 1.80 -4.97
N LEU A 75 -14.33 2.71 -4.10
CA LEU A 75 -15.10 3.21 -2.96
C LEU A 75 -16.30 4.06 -3.43
N TYR A 76 -16.11 4.88 -4.46
CA TYR A 76 -17.21 5.65 -5.05
C TYR A 76 -18.33 4.72 -5.55
N PHE A 77 -17.99 3.70 -6.34
CA PHE A 77 -18.97 2.74 -6.85
C PHE A 77 -19.61 1.93 -5.73
N THR A 78 -18.84 1.50 -4.73
CA THR A 78 -19.34 0.75 -3.57
C THR A 78 -20.38 1.57 -2.81
N VAL A 79 -20.08 2.83 -2.49
CA VAL A 79 -21.01 3.71 -1.77
C VAL A 79 -22.24 4.02 -2.62
N TYR A 80 -22.05 4.29 -3.91
CA TYR A 80 -23.17 4.53 -4.82
C TYR A 80 -24.09 3.31 -4.93
N PHE A 81 -23.53 2.11 -5.06
CA PHE A 81 -24.29 0.87 -5.21
C PHE A 81 -25.17 0.59 -3.99
N PHE A 82 -24.58 0.62 -2.78
CA PHE A 82 -25.28 0.26 -1.54
C PHE A 82 -26.17 1.36 -0.97
N TYR A 83 -25.78 2.63 -1.11
CA TYR A 83 -26.46 3.74 -0.43
C TYR A 83 -27.12 4.74 -1.38
N LYS A 84 -26.92 4.60 -2.70
CA LYS A 84 -27.41 5.54 -3.73
C LYS A 84 -26.98 7.00 -3.48
N ARG A 85 -25.91 7.21 -2.71
CA ARG A 85 -25.36 8.54 -2.42
C ARG A 85 -24.32 8.93 -3.45
N MET A 86 -24.59 10.03 -4.16
CA MET A 86 -23.66 10.63 -5.12
C MET A 86 -22.83 11.72 -4.44
N HIS A 87 -21.64 11.37 -3.99
CA HIS A 87 -20.63 12.34 -3.57
C HIS A 87 -19.58 12.52 -4.67
N TYR A 88 -19.05 13.73 -4.83
CA TYR A 88 -17.94 13.98 -5.78
C TYR A 88 -16.73 13.08 -5.45
N LEU A 89 -16.09 12.51 -6.47
CA LEU A 89 -14.87 11.67 -6.35
C LEU A 89 -13.79 12.33 -5.47
N LYS A 90 -13.64 13.66 -5.56
CA LYS A 90 -12.70 14.46 -4.75
C LYS A 90 -12.85 14.24 -3.24
N VAL A 91 -14.04 13.91 -2.76
CA VAL A 91 -14.30 13.71 -1.32
C VAL A 91 -13.61 12.44 -0.79
N TYR A 92 -13.44 11.44 -1.65
CA TYR A 92 -12.82 10.13 -1.37
C TYR A 92 -11.28 10.17 -1.43
N ILE A 93 -10.70 11.10 -2.19
CA ILE A 93 -9.24 11.22 -2.38
C ILE A 93 -8.52 11.35 -1.03
N GLN A 94 -8.96 12.27 -0.17
CA GLN A 94 -8.26 12.53 1.08
C GLN A 94 -8.32 11.34 2.07
N PRO A 95 -9.46 10.67 2.31
CA PRO A 95 -9.53 9.41 3.06
C PRO A 95 -8.57 8.35 2.54
N VAL A 96 -8.53 8.16 1.22
CA VAL A 96 -7.66 7.19 0.55
C VAL A 96 -6.18 7.53 0.71
N LEU A 97 -5.79 8.80 0.54
CA LEU A 97 -4.41 9.23 0.77
C LEU A 97 -3.99 9.01 2.22
N LEU A 98 -4.86 9.34 3.18
CA LEU A 98 -4.56 9.21 4.59
C LEU A 98 -4.44 7.75 5.01
N SER A 99 -5.34 6.87 4.55
CA SER A 99 -5.23 5.44 4.82
C SER A 99 -3.98 4.85 4.21
N ASN A 100 -3.63 5.21 2.96
CA ASN A 100 -2.40 4.73 2.32
C ASN A 100 -1.14 5.21 3.06
N LEU A 101 -1.11 6.46 3.52
CA LEU A 101 -0.01 7.00 4.32
C LEU A 101 0.18 6.18 5.61
N ILE A 102 -0.88 5.96 6.38
CA ILE A 102 -0.79 5.21 7.64
C ILE A 102 -0.40 3.76 7.38
N THR A 103 -1.00 3.11 6.37
CA THR A 103 -0.65 1.74 5.97
C THR A 103 0.83 1.64 5.56
N LEU A 104 1.36 2.59 4.79
CA LEU A 104 2.78 2.62 4.43
C LEU A 104 3.68 2.76 5.67
N ILE A 105 3.33 3.65 6.61
CA ILE A 105 4.08 3.82 7.86
C ILE A 105 4.08 2.53 8.68
N LEU A 106 2.92 1.87 8.82
CA LEU A 106 2.80 0.61 9.55
C LEU A 106 3.61 -0.50 8.88
N ASN A 107 3.49 -0.66 7.57
CA ASN A 107 4.25 -1.64 6.80
C ASN A 107 5.77 -1.36 6.88
N LEU A 108 6.19 -0.10 6.89
CA LEU A 108 7.60 0.27 7.09
C LEU A 108 8.10 -0.15 8.47
N GLY A 109 7.36 0.18 9.54
CA GLY A 109 7.73 -0.21 10.90
C GLY A 109 7.82 -1.73 11.07
N ILE A 110 6.83 -2.44 10.51
CA ILE A 110 6.82 -3.89 10.41
C ILE A 110 8.06 -4.43 9.67
N ASN A 111 8.37 -3.87 8.49
CA ASN A 111 9.51 -4.32 7.70
C ASN A 111 10.80 -4.11 8.48
N LEU A 112 10.98 -2.97 9.14
CA LEU A 112 12.16 -2.72 9.97
C LEU A 112 12.29 -3.68 11.16
N LEU A 113 11.18 -4.11 11.75
CA LEU A 113 11.18 -5.04 12.87
C LEU A 113 11.41 -6.50 12.45
N ILE A 114 10.91 -6.89 11.27
CA ILE A 114 10.82 -8.30 10.89
C ILE A 114 11.85 -8.68 9.84
N SER A 115 12.27 -7.73 8.99
CA SER A 115 13.33 -7.90 7.97
C SER A 115 14.60 -8.59 8.51
N PRO A 116 15.12 -8.29 9.73
CA PRO A 116 16.30 -8.97 10.26
C PRO A 116 16.12 -10.47 10.51
N TYR A 117 14.88 -10.97 10.53
CA TYR A 117 14.54 -12.36 10.85
C TYR A 117 14.12 -13.19 9.63
N ILE A 118 14.08 -12.59 8.44
CA ILE A 118 13.68 -13.27 7.20
C ILE A 118 14.94 -13.55 6.37
N TYR A 119 15.18 -14.83 6.06
CA TYR A 119 16.38 -15.30 5.36
C TYR A 119 16.11 -15.85 3.96
N ASP A 120 14.84 -16.00 3.58
CA ASP A 120 14.43 -16.59 2.31
C ASP A 120 13.20 -15.88 1.72
N ILE A 121 13.04 -16.01 0.41
CA ILE A 121 11.97 -15.35 -0.36
C ILE A 121 10.58 -15.93 -0.01
N GLN A 122 10.48 -17.20 0.38
CA GLN A 122 9.18 -17.80 0.70
C GLN A 122 8.62 -17.24 2.01
N THR A 123 9.45 -17.09 3.03
CA THR A 123 9.09 -16.45 4.30
C THR A 123 8.71 -14.97 4.06
N LEU A 124 9.42 -14.27 3.18
CA LEU A 124 9.07 -12.90 2.79
C LEU A 124 7.68 -12.83 2.10
N LYS A 125 7.40 -13.76 1.18
CA LYS A 125 6.09 -13.87 0.50
C LYS A 125 4.97 -14.12 1.51
N GLN A 126 5.15 -15.08 2.42
CA GLN A 126 4.16 -15.39 3.46
C GLN A 126 3.91 -14.19 4.36
N TYR A 127 4.97 -13.49 4.75
CA TYR A 127 4.84 -12.29 5.58
C TYR A 127 4.02 -11.20 4.89
N ALA A 128 4.30 -10.93 3.61
CA ALA A 128 3.54 -9.97 2.82
C ALA A 128 2.07 -10.39 2.64
N LEU A 129 1.81 -11.68 2.44
CA LEU A 129 0.49 -12.29 2.21
C LEU A 129 -0.40 -12.38 3.45
N PHE A 130 0.17 -12.36 4.65
CA PHE A 130 -0.60 -12.48 5.90
C PHE A 130 -0.50 -11.22 6.76
N SER A 131 0.02 -10.12 6.21
CA SER A 131 0.10 -8.85 6.94
C SER A 131 -1.31 -8.29 7.21
N PRO A 132 -1.74 -8.18 8.48
CA PRO A 132 -3.06 -7.65 8.85
C PRO A 132 -3.22 -6.17 8.48
N VAL A 133 -2.12 -5.48 8.18
CA VAL A 133 -2.16 -4.09 7.76
C VAL A 133 -2.98 -3.92 6.48
N ASN A 134 -2.85 -4.84 5.53
CA ASN A 134 -3.42 -4.69 4.20
C ASN A 134 -4.88 -5.17 4.12
N TYR A 135 -5.25 -6.24 4.84
CA TYR A 135 -6.59 -6.83 4.76
C TYR A 135 -7.53 -6.49 5.92
N LEU A 136 -7.01 -5.95 7.02
CA LEU A 136 -7.81 -5.62 8.20
C LEU A 136 -7.70 -4.14 8.56
N ILE A 137 -6.48 -3.64 8.79
CA ILE A 137 -6.28 -2.27 9.29
C ILE A 137 -6.63 -1.24 8.21
N LYS A 138 -6.16 -1.41 6.98
CA LYS A 138 -6.44 -0.47 5.87
C LYS A 138 -7.95 -0.34 5.56
N PRO A 139 -8.71 -1.43 5.37
CA PRO A 139 -10.17 -1.34 5.17
C PRO A 139 -10.88 -0.65 6.35
N PHE A 140 -10.46 -0.95 7.59
CA PHE A 140 -11.03 -0.33 8.78
C PHE A 140 -10.77 1.18 8.82
N MET A 141 -9.53 1.61 8.55
CA MET A 141 -9.18 3.04 8.48
C MET A 141 -9.96 3.78 7.40
N LEU A 142 -10.12 3.16 6.22
CA LEU A 142 -10.95 3.71 5.14
C LEU A 142 -12.39 3.91 5.60
N CYS A 143 -12.99 2.88 6.20
CA CYS A 143 -14.35 2.97 6.73
C CYS A 143 -14.48 4.07 7.80
N TYR A 144 -13.51 4.16 8.72
CA TYR A 144 -13.46 5.20 9.73
C TYR A 144 -13.41 6.61 9.12
N PHE A 145 -12.49 6.87 8.18
CA PHE A 145 -12.35 8.20 7.57
C PHE A 145 -13.53 8.59 6.70
N LEU A 146 -14.10 7.63 5.95
CA LEU A 146 -15.27 7.86 5.12
C LEU A 146 -16.52 8.13 5.98
N SER A 147 -16.70 7.37 7.06
CA SER A 147 -17.78 7.55 8.04
C SER A 147 -17.66 8.90 8.74
N LYS A 148 -16.46 9.30 9.17
CA LYS A 148 -16.24 10.60 9.80
C LYS A 148 -16.56 11.79 8.88
N LYS A 149 -16.52 11.58 7.56
CA LYS A 149 -16.94 12.54 6.55
C LYS A 149 -18.42 12.44 6.16
N ASN A 150 -19.21 11.62 6.85
CA ASN A 150 -20.63 11.36 6.57
C ASN A 150 -20.91 10.85 5.14
N ILE A 151 -19.92 10.20 4.51
CA ILE A 151 -20.06 9.68 3.13
C ILE A 151 -20.99 8.46 3.12
N PHE A 152 -20.89 7.60 4.14
CA PHE A 152 -21.80 6.48 4.37
C PHE A 152 -22.11 6.36 5.88
N PRO A 153 -23.12 5.57 6.29
CA PRO A 153 -23.56 5.52 7.67
C PRO A 153 -22.48 4.95 8.62
N ASN A 154 -22.45 5.47 9.84
CA ASN A 154 -21.51 5.04 10.87
C ASN A 154 -22.01 3.81 11.65
N THR A 155 -22.36 2.74 10.95
CA THR A 155 -22.77 1.48 11.59
C THR A 155 -21.76 0.37 11.31
N VAL A 156 -21.58 -0.54 12.26
CA VAL A 156 -20.63 -1.66 12.13
C VAL A 156 -20.97 -2.55 10.93
N LEU A 157 -22.26 -2.79 10.67
CA LEU A 157 -22.70 -3.59 9.52
C LEU A 157 -22.33 -2.93 8.20
N ASP A 158 -22.44 -1.61 8.10
CA ASP A 158 -22.07 -0.88 6.89
C ASP A 158 -20.56 -0.89 6.67
N TRP A 159 -19.78 -0.82 7.75
CA TRP A 159 -18.33 -0.94 7.67
C TRP A 159 -17.90 -2.33 7.20
N ILE A 160 -18.58 -3.38 7.66
CA ILE A 160 -18.34 -4.75 7.19
C ILE A 160 -18.65 -4.86 5.69
N LYS A 161 -19.78 -4.32 5.22
CA LYS A 161 -20.15 -4.36 3.79
C LYS A 161 -19.12 -3.66 2.90
N VAL A 162 -18.79 -2.41 3.22
CA VAL A 162 -17.84 -1.61 2.44
C VAL A 162 -16.43 -2.21 2.54
N GLY A 163 -16.03 -2.62 3.75
CA GLY A 163 -14.74 -3.24 4.00
C GLY A 163 -14.56 -4.58 3.27
N MET A 164 -15.59 -5.44 3.25
CA MET A 164 -15.55 -6.70 2.50
C MET A 164 -15.39 -6.46 1.00
N VAL A 165 -16.18 -5.55 0.42
CA VAL A 165 -16.02 -5.21 -1.01
C VAL A 165 -14.61 -4.68 -1.27
N TYR A 166 -14.11 -3.80 -0.40
CA TYR A 166 -12.75 -3.30 -0.55
C TYR A 166 -11.71 -4.43 -0.53
N VAL A 167 -11.78 -5.36 0.43
CA VAL A 167 -10.85 -6.52 0.52
C VAL A 167 -10.98 -7.44 -0.69
N LEU A 168 -12.21 -7.74 -1.12
CA LEU A 168 -12.49 -8.60 -2.28
C LEU A 168 -11.85 -8.08 -3.56
N PHE A 169 -11.82 -6.76 -3.74
CA PHE A 169 -11.36 -6.13 -4.98
C PHE A 169 -9.92 -5.60 -4.91
N THR A 170 -9.34 -5.42 -3.73
CA THR A 170 -7.95 -4.93 -3.58
C THR A 170 -6.98 -6.00 -3.10
N TYR A 171 -7.41 -6.88 -2.20
CA TYR A 171 -6.54 -7.80 -1.49
C TYR A 171 -6.55 -9.22 -2.08
N ILE A 172 -7.74 -9.78 -2.32
CA ILE A 172 -7.88 -11.16 -2.83
C ILE A 172 -7.19 -11.35 -4.18
N PRO A 173 -7.30 -10.46 -5.18
CA PRO A 173 -6.59 -10.62 -6.44
C PRO A 173 -5.08 -10.65 -6.26
N SER A 174 -4.56 -9.84 -5.33
CA SER A 174 -3.14 -9.79 -4.99
C SER A 174 -2.66 -11.09 -4.34
N ILE A 175 -3.46 -11.68 -3.43
CA ILE A 175 -3.16 -13.00 -2.87
C ILE A 175 -3.13 -14.06 -3.95
N LEU A 176 -4.17 -14.12 -4.80
CA LEU A 176 -4.27 -15.12 -5.86
C LEU A 176 -3.07 -15.04 -6.81
N LEU A 177 -2.66 -13.84 -7.17
CA LEU A 177 -1.49 -13.63 -8.02
C LEU A 177 -0.21 -14.13 -7.33
N LEU A 178 0.01 -13.79 -6.06
CA LEU A 178 1.18 -14.22 -5.28
C LEU A 178 1.19 -15.72 -4.92
N LEU A 179 0.05 -16.41 -4.97
CA LEU A 179 -0.02 -17.86 -4.80
C LEU A 179 0.32 -18.63 -6.08
N ILE A 180 0.07 -18.02 -7.24
CA ILE A 180 0.33 -18.62 -8.56
C ILE A 180 1.80 -18.47 -8.97
N PHE A 181 2.46 -17.37 -8.55
CA PHE A 181 3.86 -17.03 -8.87
C PHE A 181 4.79 -17.14 -7.66
#